data_AF-A0A0N8KFB4-F1
#
_entry.id   AF-A0A0N8KFB4-F1
#
_cell.length_a   1.000
_cell.length_b   1.000
_cell.length_c   1.000
_cell.angle_alpha   90.00
_cell.angle_beta   90.00
_cell.angle_gamma   90.00
#
_symmetry.space_group_name_H-M   'P 1'
#
loop_
_entity.id
_entity.type
_entity.pdbx_description
1 polymer ?
#
loop_
_entity_poly.entity_id
_entity_poly.type
_entity_poly.pdbx_seq_one_letter_code
_entity_poly.pdbx_strand_id
1 'polypeptide(L)'
;MKKTLITVGNSKALIIPAELIKKYGLDVIEIKETEKGLLITPLERTDEFQEELKRLRRYKEEIYDKMAFEANEKEIQTYYNNPDNDISDIDLDIIE
;
A
#
# COMPACT_ATOMS: atom_id res chain seq x y z
N MET A 1 22.07 -19.41 -15.72
CA MET A 1 23.09 -18.40 -16.07
C MET A 1 24.08 -18.31 -14.91
N LYS A 2 25.39 -18.46 -15.12
CA LYS A 2 26.39 -18.30 -14.06
C LYS A 2 26.90 -16.86 -14.08
N LYS A 3 26.90 -16.18 -12.94
CA LYS A 3 27.44 -14.82 -12.76
C LYS A 3 28.45 -14.86 -11.61
N THR A 4 29.53 -14.10 -11.76
CA THR A 4 30.60 -14.03 -10.76
C THR A 4 30.39 -12.80 -9.89
N LEU A 5 30.69 -12.93 -8.60
CA LEU A 5 30.75 -11.78 -7.69
C LEU A 5 31.92 -10.88 -8.07
N ILE A 6 31.66 -9.58 -8.11
CA ILE A 6 32.69 -8.57 -8.31
C ILE A 6 32.99 -7.84 -7.00
N THR A 7 34.14 -7.19 -6.92
CA THR A 7 34.48 -6.32 -5.81
C THR A 7 34.18 -4.88 -6.18
N VAL A 8 33.44 -4.17 -5.33
CA VAL A 8 33.18 -2.73 -5.45
C VAL A 8 33.62 -2.09 -4.15
N GLY A 9 34.74 -1.35 -4.20
CA GLY A 9 35.40 -0.86 -2.99
C GLY A 9 35.82 -2.00 -2.07
N ASN A 10 35.34 -1.99 -0.83
CA ASN A 10 35.57 -3.04 0.17
C ASN A 10 34.43 -4.06 0.25
N SER A 11 33.49 -4.05 -0.69
CA SER A 11 32.29 -4.90 -0.68
C SER A 11 32.23 -5.84 -1.88
N LYS A 12 31.46 -6.92 -1.76
CA LYS A 12 31.10 -7.80 -2.88
C LYS A 12 29.78 -7.36 -3.49
N ALA A 13 29.68 -7.39 -4.81
CA ALA A 13 28.49 -7.03 -5.55
C ALA A 13 28.19 -8.03 -6.68
N LEU A 14 26.93 -8.08 -7.09
CA LEU A 14 26.45 -8.84 -8.25
C LEU A 14 25.77 -7.87 -9.23
N ILE A 15 26.21 -7.87 -10.50
CA ILE A 15 25.59 -7.02 -11.53
C ILE A 15 24.42 -7.76 -12.18
N ILE A 16 23.22 -7.21 -11.98
CA ILE A 16 21.98 -7.69 -12.58
C ILE A 16 21.76 -6.98 -13.94
N PRO A 17 21.44 -7.72 -15.01
CA PRO A 17 21.07 -7.13 -16.30
C PRO A 17 19.89 -6.16 -16.19
N ALA A 18 19.96 -5.02 -16.90
CA ALA A 18 18.92 -4.00 -16.89
C ALA A 18 17.54 -4.54 -17.34
N GLU A 19 17.52 -5.54 -18.23
CA GLU A 19 16.29 -6.21 -18.67
C GLU A 19 15.56 -6.90 -17.51
N LEU A 20 16.30 -7.53 -16.58
CA LEU A 20 15.70 -8.17 -15.40
C LEU A 20 15.20 -7.12 -14.40
N ILE A 21 15.93 -6.01 -14.24
CA ILE A 21 15.49 -4.89 -13.39
C ILE A 21 14.15 -4.35 -13.89
N LYS A 22 14.04 -4.08 -15.18
CA LYS A 22 12.79 -3.59 -15.80
C LYS A 22 11.67 -4.62 -15.73
N LYS A 23 11.96 -5.89 -16.02
CA LYS A 23 10.95 -6.96 -16.05
C LYS A 23 10.34 -7.24 -14.67
N TYR A 24 11.14 -7.11 -13.61
CA TYR A 24 10.73 -7.47 -12.24
C TYR A 24 10.64 -6.27 -11.29
N GLY A 25 10.78 -5.04 -11.78
CA GLY A 25 10.65 -3.81 -10.99
C GLY A 25 11.65 -3.72 -9.83
N LEU A 26 12.91 -4.09 -10.05
CA LEU A 26 13.92 -4.24 -8.99
C LEU A 26 14.62 -2.92 -8.60
N ASP A 27 13.89 -1.80 -8.58
CA ASP A 27 14.45 -0.47 -8.26
C ASP A 27 14.81 -0.35 -6.77
N VAL A 28 13.99 -0.96 -5.90
CA VAL A 28 14.29 -1.21 -4.49
C VAL A 28 14.01 -2.68 -4.22
N ILE A 29 14.93 -3.35 -3.54
CA ILE A 29 14.88 -4.80 -3.36
C ILE A 29 14.95 -5.20 -1.88
N GLU A 30 14.30 -6.32 -1.58
CA GLU A 30 14.48 -7.06 -0.35
C GLU A 30 15.32 -8.32 -0.66
N ILE A 31 16.29 -8.63 0.20
CA ILE A 31 17.12 -9.83 0.07
C ILE A 31 16.81 -10.76 1.24
N LYS A 32 16.35 -11.97 0.94
CA LYS A 32 16.06 -13.01 1.93
C LYS A 32 17.01 -14.19 1.75
N GLU A 33 17.54 -14.69 2.86
CA GLU A 33 18.25 -15.96 2.88
C GLU A 33 17.23 -17.10 2.89
N THR A 34 17.47 -18.11 2.06
CA THR A 34 16.67 -19.33 1.97
C THR A 34 17.61 -20.53 1.95
N GLU A 35 17.09 -21.74 2.22
CA GLU A 35 17.88 -22.98 2.17
C GLU A 35 18.56 -23.23 0.81
N LYS A 36 18.07 -22.59 -0.26
CA LYS A 36 18.59 -22.72 -1.63
C LYS A 36 19.46 -21.54 -2.07
N GLY A 37 19.72 -20.58 -1.19
CA GLY A 37 20.51 -19.39 -1.45
C GLY A 37 19.74 -18.08 -1.22
N LEU A 38 20.16 -17.02 -1.90
CA LEU A 38 19.58 -15.68 -1.75
C LEU A 38 18.39 -15.48 -2.71
N LEU A 39 17.24 -15.12 -2.15
CA LEU A 39 16.07 -14.67 -2.90
C LEU A 39 16.07 -13.14 -2.94
N ILE A 40 16.01 -12.58 -4.15
CA ILE A 40 15.92 -11.14 -4.38
C ILE A 40 14.52 -10.85 -4.93
N THR A 41 13.74 -10.06 -4.21
CA THR A 41 12.41 -9.62 -4.62
C THR A 41 12.34 -8.11 -4.64
N PRO A 42 11.47 -7.51 -5.47
CA PRO A 42 11.16 -6.10 -5.32
C PRO A 42 10.64 -5.87 -3.90
N LEU A 43 11.09 -4.79 -3.27
CA LEU A 43 10.52 -4.35 -2.02
C LEU A 43 9.13 -3.77 -2.35
N GLU A 44 8.07 -4.49 -1.98
CA GLU A 44 6.72 -3.93 -2.01
C GLU A 44 6.73 -2.71 -1.10
N ARG A 45 6.71 -1.52 -1.70
CA ARG A 45 6.36 -0.31 -0.97
C ARG A 45 4.86 -0.40 -0.72
N THR A 46 4.46 -1.00 0.40
CA THR A 46 3.14 -0.69 0.95
C THR A 46 3.17 0.79 1.31
N ASP A 47 2.54 1.61 0.49
CA ASP A 47 2.24 2.97 0.92
C ASP A 47 1.27 2.90 2.12
N GLU A 48 1.30 3.92 2.98
CA GLU A 48 0.42 3.99 4.16
C GLU A 48 -1.06 3.81 3.78
N PHE A 49 -1.42 4.26 2.57
CA PHE A 49 -2.76 4.10 2.01
C PHE A 49 -3.13 2.63 1.76
N GLN A 50 -2.24 1.80 1.24
CA GLN A 50 -2.45 0.37 1.00
C GLN A 50 -2.54 -0.39 2.32
N GLU A 51 -1.76 0.00 3.33
CA GLU A 51 -1.87 -0.60 4.66
C GLU A 51 -3.21 -0.26 5.32
N GLU A 52 -3.59 1.01 5.25
CA GLU A 52 -4.87 1.47 5.80
C GLU A 52 -6.04 0.87 5.04
N LEU A 53 -5.96 0.73 3.72
CA LEU A 53 -6.97 0.05 2.89
C LEU A 53 -7.10 -1.42 3.26
N LYS A 54 -5.99 -2.12 3.53
CA LYS A 54 -6.00 -3.49 4.03
C LYS A 54 -6.64 -3.57 5.43
N ARG A 55 -6.36 -2.60 6.30
CA ARG A 55 -7.00 -2.49 7.62
C ARG A 55 -8.51 -2.31 7.48
N LEU A 56 -8.95 -1.33 6.69
CA LEU A 56 -10.38 -1.05 6.43
C LEU A 56 -11.10 -2.26 5.84
N ARG A 57 -10.48 -2.99 4.91
CA ARG A 57 -11.05 -4.23 4.36
C ARG A 57 -11.23 -5.33 5.40
N ARG A 58 -10.27 -5.47 6.33
CA ARG A 58 -10.33 -6.47 7.39
C ARG A 58 -11.47 -6.19 8.38
N TYR A 59 -11.70 -4.92 8.71
CA TYR A 59 -12.71 -4.50 9.68
C TYR A 59 -13.98 -3.93 9.03
N LYS A 60 -14.25 -4.30 7.77
CA LYS A 60 -15.35 -3.72 7.00
C LYS A 60 -16.70 -3.86 7.72
N GLU A 61 -17.03 -5.06 8.19
CA GLU A 61 -18.33 -5.30 8.85
C GLU A 61 -18.46 -4.47 10.14
N GLU A 62 -17.45 -4.50 11.01
CA GLU A 62 -17.43 -3.72 12.26
C GLU A 62 -17.57 -2.20 12.01
N ILE A 63 -16.90 -1.68 10.98
CA ILE A 63 -16.99 -0.27 10.58
C ILE A 63 -18.41 0.07 10.13
N TYR A 64 -19.02 -0.78 9.30
CA TYR A 64 -20.37 -0.56 8.80
C TYR A 64 -21.42 -0.68 9.90
N ASP A 65 -21.26 -1.61 10.83
CA ASP A 65 -22.14 -1.76 11.99
C ASP A 65 -22.05 -0.52 12.90
N LYS A 66 -20.84 -0.01 13.10
CA LYS A 66 -20.61 1.23 13.85
C LYS A 66 -21.27 2.43 13.16
N MET A 67 -21.10 2.57 11.84
CA MET A 67 -21.75 3.65 11.07
C MET A 67 -23.28 3.55 11.15
N ALA A 68 -23.84 2.34 11.08
CA ALA A 68 -25.29 2.13 11.21
C ALA A 68 -25.79 2.50 12.61
N PHE A 69 -25.01 2.19 13.65
CA PHE A 69 -25.31 2.61 15.01
C PHE A 69 -25.27 4.15 15.16
N GLU A 70 -24.18 4.79 14.73
CA GLU A 70 -23.99 6.24 14.80
C GLU A 70 -25.06 7.00 13.99
N ALA A 71 -25.52 6.47 12.85
CA ALA A 71 -26.61 7.06 12.07
C ALA A 71 -27.94 7.18 12.85
N ASN A 72 -28.13 6.37 13.89
CA ASN A 72 -29.30 6.43 14.77
C ASN A 72 -29.11 7.37 15.97
N GLU A 73 -27.90 7.89 16.18
CA GLU A 73 -27.64 8.82 17.28
C GLU A 73 -28.19 10.22 16.96
N LYS A 74 -28.90 10.79 17.94
CA LYS A 74 -29.58 12.08 17.77
C LYS A 74 -28.61 13.23 17.52
N GLU A 75 -27.41 13.18 18.11
CA GLU A 75 -26.37 14.19 17.92
C GLU A 75 -25.83 14.17 16.49
N ILE A 76 -25.56 12.98 15.96
CA ILE A 76 -25.12 12.77 14.56
C ILE A 76 -26.20 13.25 13.59
N GLN A 77 -27.46 12.88 13.82
CA GLN A 77 -28.58 13.37 13.01
C GLN A 77 -28.71 14.90 13.08
N THR A 78 -28.54 15.50 14.26
CA THR A 78 -28.61 16.96 14.41
C THR A 78 -27.48 17.66 13.65
N TYR A 79 -26.28 17.08 13.70
CA TYR A 79 -25.12 17.58 12.97
C TYR A 79 -25.35 17.57 11.45
N TYR A 80 -25.76 16.44 10.87
CA TYR A 80 -25.97 16.33 9.41
C TYR A 80 -27.26 16.98 8.90
N ASN A 81 -28.25 17.24 9.76
CA ASN A 81 -29.45 18.02 9.41
C ASN A 81 -29.20 19.54 9.44
N ASN A 82 -28.03 19.98 9.91
CA ASN A 82 -27.67 21.40 9.87
C ASN A 82 -27.27 21.79 8.44
N PRO A 83 -27.97 22.74 7.78
CA PRO A 83 -27.61 23.20 6.44
C PRO A 83 -26.23 23.86 6.35
N ASP A 84 -25.63 24.27 7.48
CA ASP A 84 -24.24 24.76 7.50
C ASP A 84 -23.19 23.62 7.38
N ASN A 85 -23.60 22.36 7.61
CA ASN A 85 -22.75 21.17 7.51
C ASN A 85 -22.98 20.44 6.18
N ASP A 86 -23.18 21.21 5.11
CA ASP A 86 -23.42 20.67 3.78
C ASP A 86 -22.13 20.10 3.18
N ILE A 87 -22.28 18.99 2.47
CA ILE A 87 -21.24 18.28 1.72
C ILE A 87 -21.49 18.35 0.21
N SER A 88 -22.44 19.17 -0.22
CA SER A 88 -22.78 19.44 -1.62
C SER A 88 -21.64 20.05 -2.45
N ASP A 89 -20.66 20.68 -1.80
CA ASP A 89 -19.43 21.19 -2.44
C ASP A 89 -18.38 20.08 -2.69
N ILE A 90 -18.65 18.84 -2.27
CA ILE A 90 -17.82 17.70 -2.68
C ILE A 90 -18.23 17.32 -4.10
N ASP A 91 -17.35 17.66 -5.05
CA ASP A 91 -17.48 17.24 -6.44
C ASP A 91 -17.40 15.71 -6.52
N LEU A 92 -18.57 15.08 -6.72
CA LEU A 92 -18.71 13.63 -6.87
C LEU A 92 -18.50 13.18 -8.32
N ASP A 93 -18.34 14.12 -9.25
CA ASP A 93 -18.07 13.81 -10.64
C ASP A 93 -16.64 13.29 -10.76
N ILE A 94 -16.52 11.98 -10.96
CA ILE A 94 -15.26 11.36 -11.36
C ILE A 94 -14.97 11.88 -12.76
N ILE A 95 -13.92 12.70 -12.89
CA ILE A 95 -13.37 13.13 -14.19
C ILE A 95 -13.08 11.86 -15.01
N GLU A 96 -13.83 11.66 -16.10
CA GLU A 96 -13.58 10.61 -17.11
C GLU A 96 -12.25 10.84 -17.86
#